data_AF-T0RMA4-F1
#
_entry.id   AF-T0RMA4-F1
#
_cell.length_a   1.000
_cell.length_b   1.000
_cell.length_c   1.000
_cell.angle_alpha   90.00
_cell.angle_beta   90.00
_cell.angle_gamma   90.00
#
_symmetry.space_group_name_H-M   'P 1'
#
loop_
_entity.id
_entity.type
_entity.pdbx_description
1 polymer ?
#
loop_
_entity_poly.entity_id
_entity_poly.type
_entity_poly.pdbx_seq_one_letter_code
_entity_poly.pdbx_strand_id
1 'polypeptide(L)'
;MMAPCHCNYEHCDRFAKQSGLCLTHFRWVHPTPPAAVSSPTTSATMTSSPRFGADPKLKLKNRNRKCRTEHCLSYARSGGFCTRHGGGRKCRFENCSTASQTGGYCRLHGGGSRCRVANCAQFARIGGLCLQHNRGREAIKPDDAPMLFPVHA
;
A
#
# COMPACT_ATOMS: atom_id res chain seq x y z
N MET A 1 27.97 18.40 -8.31
CA MET A 1 26.50 18.23 -8.15
C MET A 1 25.96 17.83 -9.52
N MET A 2 25.60 16.56 -9.72
CA MET A 2 25.10 16.07 -11.02
C MET A 2 23.63 16.47 -11.19
N ALA A 3 23.29 17.11 -12.31
CA ALA A 3 21.92 17.51 -12.62
C ALA A 3 21.01 16.27 -12.77
N PRO A 4 19.76 16.30 -12.29
CA PRO A 4 18.83 15.19 -12.46
C PRO A 4 18.50 15.02 -13.95
N CYS A 5 18.76 13.84 -14.50
CA CYS A 5 18.43 13.51 -15.88
C CYS A 5 16.95 13.10 -16.02
N HIS A 6 16.32 13.55 -17.11
CA HIS A 6 14.96 13.14 -17.48
C HIS A 6 14.96 11.73 -18.08
N CYS A 7 13.81 11.07 -18.03
CA CYS A 7 13.60 9.75 -18.60
C CYS A 7 13.81 9.81 -20.12
N ASN A 8 14.61 8.88 -20.64
CA ASN A 8 14.94 8.75 -22.06
C ASN A 8 13.79 8.18 -22.93
N TYR A 9 12.53 8.27 -22.48
CA TYR A 9 11.39 7.74 -23.24
C TYR A 9 10.58 8.90 -23.79
N GLU A 10 10.21 8.83 -25.06
CA GLU A 10 9.49 9.89 -25.78
C GLU A 10 8.30 10.41 -24.96
N HIS A 11 8.21 11.73 -24.79
CA HIS A 11 7.13 12.40 -24.04
C HIS A 11 7.03 11.99 -22.55
N CYS A 12 8.15 11.63 -21.91
CA CYS A 12 8.19 11.31 -20.48
C CYS A 12 8.97 12.33 -19.66
N ASP A 13 8.26 13.22 -18.96
CA ASP A 13 8.89 14.25 -18.11
C ASP A 13 9.35 13.73 -16.73
N ARG A 14 9.28 12.42 -16.47
CA ARG A 14 9.70 11.84 -15.19
C ARG A 14 11.22 11.78 -15.09
N PHE A 15 11.77 11.92 -13.88
CA PHE A 15 13.20 11.72 -13.65
C PHE A 15 13.63 10.27 -13.84
N ALA A 16 14.79 10.08 -14.46
CA ALA A 16 15.45 8.80 -14.55
C ALA A 16 15.93 8.35 -13.16
N LYS A 17 15.62 7.11 -12.80
CA LYS A 17 16.02 6.52 -11.51
C LYS A 17 16.95 5.33 -11.69
N GLN A 18 16.88 4.66 -12.83
CA GLN A 18 17.73 3.52 -13.15
C GLN A 18 17.97 3.52 -14.66
N SER A 19 19.25 3.42 -15.06
CA SER A 19 19.71 3.31 -16.45
C SER A 19 19.05 4.31 -17.43
N GLY A 20 18.93 5.59 -17.06
CA GLY A 20 18.34 6.63 -17.92
C GLY A 20 16.82 6.55 -18.11
N LEU A 21 16.13 5.63 -17.42
CA LEU A 21 14.68 5.46 -17.49
C LEU A 21 14.00 5.74 -16.15
N CYS A 22 12.75 6.18 -16.20
CA CYS A 22 11.90 6.21 -15.01
C CYS A 22 11.52 4.78 -14.60
N LEU A 23 11.16 4.56 -13.33
CA LEU A 23 10.80 3.24 -12.79
C LEU A 23 9.68 2.52 -13.58
N THR A 24 8.78 3.27 -14.22
CA THR A 24 7.70 2.72 -15.06
C THR A 24 8.27 2.14 -16.36
N HIS A 25 9.13 2.88 -17.04
CA HIS A 25 9.72 2.43 -18.30
C HIS A 25 10.81 1.39 -18.08
N PHE A 26 11.58 1.47 -17.00
CA PHE A 26 12.58 0.44 -16.68
C PHE A 26 11.94 -0.95 -16.53
N ARG A 27 10.80 -1.06 -15.83
CA ARG A 27 10.07 -2.33 -15.64
C ARG A 27 9.38 -2.84 -16.91
N TRP A 28 9.12 -1.95 -17.88
CA TRP A 28 8.52 -2.31 -19.16
C TRP A 28 9.57 -2.78 -20.16
N VAL A 29 10.73 -2.10 -20.22
CA VAL A 29 11.85 -2.45 -21.11
C VAL A 29 12.63 -3.67 -20.60
N HIS A 30 12.73 -3.83 -19.27
CA HIS A 30 13.39 -4.97 -18.63
C HIS A 30 12.39 -5.76 -17.78
N PRO A 31 11.49 -6.56 -18.41
CA PRO A 31 10.66 -7.49 -17.66
C PRO A 31 11.57 -8.56 -17.06
N THR A 32 11.80 -8.51 -15.74
CA THR A 32 12.52 -9.58 -15.06
C THR A 32 11.69 -10.85 -15.15
N PRO A 33 12.21 -11.95 -15.72
CA PRO A 33 11.49 -13.21 -15.74
C PRO A 33 11.22 -13.66 -14.29
N PRO A 34 10.10 -14.36 -14.02
CA PRO A 34 9.79 -14.89 -12.70
C PRO A 34 10.71 -16.08 -12.38
N ALA A 35 11.97 -15.81 -12.04
CA ALA A 35 12.91 -16.83 -11.58
C ALA A 35 12.91 -16.90 -10.04
N ALA A 36 12.35 -18.01 -9.55
CA ALA A 36 12.71 -18.74 -8.33
C ALA A 36 13.26 -17.95 -7.13
N VAL A 37 12.40 -17.81 -6.11
CA VAL A 37 12.80 -17.46 -4.75
C VAL A 37 13.48 -18.65 -4.06
N SER A 38 14.80 -18.77 -4.19
CA SER A 38 15.60 -19.64 -3.33
C SER A 38 15.89 -18.90 -2.02
N SER A 39 15.33 -19.41 -0.93
CA SER A 39 15.56 -18.94 0.45
C SER A 39 17.01 -19.19 0.89
N PRO A 40 17.67 -18.26 1.61
CA PRO A 40 18.75 -18.61 2.50
C PRO A 40 18.20 -19.00 3.87
N THR A 41 18.35 -20.27 4.23
CA THR A 41 18.28 -20.78 5.60
C THR A 41 19.43 -20.16 6.40
N THR A 42 19.12 -19.22 7.29
CA THR A 42 20.04 -18.82 8.36
C THR A 42 19.48 -19.29 9.70
N SER A 43 20.05 -20.40 10.18
CA SER A 43 19.92 -20.87 11.55
C SER A 43 20.49 -19.81 12.49
N ALA A 44 19.67 -19.28 13.40
CA ALA A 44 20.12 -18.42 14.49
C ALA A 44 19.50 -18.88 15.82
N THR A 45 20.34 -19.62 16.53
CA THR A 45 20.51 -19.78 17.98
C THR A 45 19.62 -18.92 18.89
N MET A 46 18.97 -19.61 19.82
CA MET A 46 18.14 -19.04 20.89
C MET A 46 19.00 -18.28 21.90
N THR A 47 18.90 -16.95 21.91
CA THR A 47 19.34 -16.12 23.05
C THR A 47 18.15 -15.28 23.52
N SER A 48 17.84 -15.45 24.80
CA SER A 48 16.73 -14.87 25.56
C SER A 48 16.57 -13.35 25.36
N SER A 49 15.49 -12.95 24.69
CA SER A 49 14.93 -11.60 24.74
C SER A 49 13.68 -11.59 25.64
N PRO A 50 13.44 -10.54 26.44
CA PRO A 50 12.35 -10.53 27.40
C PRO A 50 11.02 -10.64 26.65
N ARG A 51 10.16 -11.54 27.15
CA ARG A 51 8.81 -11.73 26.63
C ARG A 51 8.07 -10.42 26.79
N PHE A 52 7.88 -9.70 25.69
CA PHE A 52 6.80 -8.72 25.60
C PHE A 52 5.50 -9.53 25.63
N GLY A 53 5.01 -9.77 26.83
CA GLY A 53 3.64 -10.20 27.06
C GLY A 53 2.71 -9.16 26.45
N ALA A 54 2.23 -9.43 25.24
CA ALA A 54 1.07 -8.75 24.70
C ALA A 54 -0.16 -9.47 25.25
N ASP A 55 -0.54 -9.13 26.48
CA ASP A 55 -1.76 -9.65 27.08
C ASP A 55 -2.98 -9.26 26.23
N PRO A 56 -3.93 -10.21 26.02
CA PRO A 56 -5.09 -10.09 25.14
C PRO A 56 -6.23 -9.29 25.80
N LYS A 57 -5.97 -8.02 26.14
CA LYS A 57 -7.02 -7.11 26.60
C LYS A 57 -6.73 -5.66 26.22
N LEU A 58 -6.73 -5.38 24.91
CA LEU A 58 -6.89 -4.02 24.39
C LEU A 58 -8.29 -3.47 24.71
N LYS A 59 -8.56 -3.19 25.98
CA LYS A 59 -9.63 -2.28 26.40
C LYS A 59 -8.95 -1.03 26.92
N LEU A 60 -8.64 -0.09 26.03
CA LEU A 60 -8.49 1.28 26.46
C LEU A 60 -9.57 2.16 25.86
N LYS A 61 -10.64 2.26 26.64
CA LYS A 61 -11.77 3.17 26.42
C LYS A 61 -11.40 4.56 26.92
N ASN A 62 -10.35 5.14 26.36
CA ASN A 62 -10.14 6.59 26.42
C ASN A 62 -9.66 7.09 25.05
N ARG A 63 -10.57 7.75 24.36
CA ARG A 63 -10.40 8.31 23.02
C ARG A 63 -9.60 9.63 23.03
N ASN A 64 -9.24 10.16 24.20
CA ASN A 64 -8.62 11.48 24.38
C ASN A 64 -7.19 11.44 24.94
N ARG A 65 -6.41 10.38 24.70
CA ARG A 65 -4.99 10.39 25.08
C ARG A 65 -4.21 11.34 24.18
N LYS A 66 -3.37 12.22 24.76
CA LYS A 66 -2.42 13.07 24.01
C LYS A 66 -1.19 12.28 23.60
N CYS A 67 -0.49 12.74 22.57
CA CYS A 67 0.79 12.20 22.13
C CYS A 67 1.85 12.35 23.23
N ARG A 68 2.65 11.32 23.47
CA ARG A 68 3.74 11.30 24.46
C ARG A 68 4.96 12.15 24.08
N THR A 69 5.01 12.66 22.87
CA THR A 69 6.10 13.54 22.43
C THR A 69 5.93 14.90 23.08
N GLU A 70 7.02 15.44 23.62
CA GLU A 70 7.09 16.79 24.18
C GLU A 70 6.49 17.82 23.20
N HIS A 71 5.71 18.75 23.73
CA HIS A 71 5.03 19.81 22.95
C HIS A 71 4.08 19.33 21.83
N CYS A 72 3.66 18.06 21.82
CA CYS A 72 2.69 17.57 20.84
C CYS A 72 1.25 17.58 21.38
N LEU A 73 0.45 18.52 20.88
CA LEU A 73 -0.97 18.63 21.25
C LEU A 73 -1.89 17.64 20.53
N SER A 74 -1.35 16.84 19.60
CA SER A 74 -2.13 15.87 18.84
C SER A 74 -2.54 14.67 19.70
N TYR A 75 -3.69 14.07 19.37
CA TYR A 75 -4.15 12.86 20.03
C TYR A 75 -3.34 11.62 19.61
N ALA A 76 -3.07 10.76 20.60
CA ALA A 76 -2.44 9.47 20.41
C ALA A 76 -3.43 8.46 19.82
N ARG A 77 -2.98 7.74 18.79
CA ARG A 77 -3.76 6.67 18.15
C ARG A 77 -3.39 5.30 18.71
N SER A 78 -2.09 4.98 18.65
CA SER A 78 -1.52 3.71 19.13
C SER A 78 -0.20 3.96 19.84
N GLY A 79 0.17 3.11 20.80
CA GLY A 79 1.47 3.22 21.49
C GLY A 79 1.72 4.53 22.26
N GLY A 80 0.69 5.36 22.46
CA GLY A 80 0.84 6.70 23.06
C GLY A 80 1.33 7.78 22.09
N PHE A 81 1.39 7.51 20.79
CA PHE A 81 1.86 8.50 19.80
C PHE A 81 0.75 8.88 18.79
N CYS A 82 0.85 10.08 18.22
CA CYS A 82 -0.03 10.54 17.14
C CYS A 82 0.44 10.00 15.78
N THR A 83 -0.34 10.20 14.71
CA THR A 83 0.02 9.73 13.36
C THR A 83 1.42 10.20 12.92
N ARG A 84 1.80 11.43 13.26
CA ARG A 84 3.11 12.01 12.92
C ARG A 84 4.26 11.44 13.74
N HIS A 85 3.99 10.99 14.97
CA HIS A 85 5.01 10.48 15.89
C HIS A 85 4.97 8.95 16.04
N GLY A 86 4.36 8.22 15.09
CA GLY A 86 4.40 6.76 15.04
C GLY A 86 3.19 6.03 15.62
N GLY A 87 2.09 6.74 15.89
CA GLY A 87 0.82 6.15 16.34
C GLY A 87 0.03 5.41 15.27
N GLY A 88 0.46 5.50 14.00
CA GLY A 88 -0.10 4.77 12.88
C GLY A 88 0.64 3.45 12.64
N ARG A 89 -0.07 2.47 12.05
CA ARG A 89 0.58 1.24 11.55
C ARG A 89 1.48 1.60 10.37
N LYS A 90 2.70 1.06 10.35
CA LYS A 90 3.63 1.19 9.23
C LYS A 90 3.35 0.13 8.17
N CYS A 91 3.74 0.42 6.94
CA CYS A 91 3.73 -0.54 5.85
C CYS A 91 4.55 -1.78 6.21
N ARG A 92 4.02 -2.96 5.91
CA ARG A 92 4.67 -4.24 6.18
C ARG A 92 5.76 -4.58 5.16
N PHE A 93 5.75 -3.92 4.00
CA PHE A 93 6.81 -4.04 3.00
C PHE A 93 8.16 -3.66 3.61
N GLU A 94 9.19 -4.45 3.28
CA GLU A 94 10.56 -4.24 3.75
C GLU A 94 11.01 -2.82 3.47
N ASN A 95 11.80 -2.23 4.37
CA ASN A 95 12.33 -0.87 4.27
C ASN A 95 11.30 0.28 4.06
N CYS A 96 9.99 0.02 4.16
CA CYS A 96 8.96 1.04 3.97
C CYS A 96 8.52 1.69 5.29
N SER A 97 8.91 2.95 5.50
CA SER A 97 8.51 3.75 6.67
C SER A 97 7.14 4.42 6.51
N THR A 98 6.48 4.26 5.36
CA THR A 98 5.19 4.91 5.06
C THR A 98 4.06 4.33 5.91
N ALA A 99 3.08 5.15 6.27
CA ALA A 99 1.88 4.71 6.95
C ALA A 99 1.08 3.70 6.10
N SER A 100 0.65 2.60 6.71
CA SER A 100 -0.25 1.64 6.08
C SER A 100 -1.68 2.18 6.03
N GLN A 101 -2.41 1.86 4.97
CA GLN A 101 -3.84 2.14 4.85
C GLN A 101 -4.67 0.93 5.33
N THR A 102 -4.80 -0.08 4.47
CA THR A 102 -5.57 -1.31 4.72
C THR A 102 -4.69 -2.51 4.43
N GLY A 103 -4.92 -3.63 5.11
CA GLY A 103 -4.12 -4.84 4.92
C GLY A 103 -2.66 -4.75 5.37
N GLY A 104 -2.29 -3.68 6.10
CA GLY A 104 -0.91 -3.48 6.57
C GLY A 104 0.05 -2.92 5.54
N TYR A 105 -0.42 -2.51 4.35
CA TYR A 105 0.43 -1.93 3.32
C TYR A 105 0.13 -0.45 3.09
N CYS A 106 1.11 0.31 2.59
CA CYS A 106 0.91 1.69 2.15
C CYS A 106 0.31 1.73 0.73
N ARG A 107 -0.07 2.92 0.26
CA ARG A 107 -0.70 3.10 -1.06
C ARG A 107 0.12 2.55 -2.23
N LEU A 108 1.45 2.60 -2.15
CA LEU A 108 2.35 2.07 -3.19
C LEU A 108 2.51 0.55 -3.11
N HIS A 109 2.39 -0.03 -1.91
CA HIS A 109 2.59 -1.46 -1.66
C HIS A 109 1.27 -2.25 -1.57
N GLY A 110 0.18 -1.73 -2.14
CA GLY A 110 -1.12 -2.43 -2.20
C GLY A 110 -2.11 -2.07 -1.08
N GLY A 111 -1.83 -1.02 -0.32
CA GLY A 111 -2.70 -0.53 0.74
C GLY A 111 -3.87 0.31 0.25
N GLY A 112 -5.08 -0.08 0.64
CA GLY A 112 -6.32 0.60 0.31
C GLY A 112 -7.13 -0.14 -0.76
N SER A 113 -8.44 0.07 -0.78
CA SER A 113 -9.34 -0.60 -1.72
C SER A 113 -9.23 -0.02 -3.14
N ARG A 114 -9.21 -0.89 -4.14
CA ARG A 114 -9.40 -0.50 -5.55
C ARG A 114 -10.87 -0.27 -5.84
N CYS A 115 -11.14 0.46 -6.91
CA CYS A 115 -12.48 0.60 -7.44
C CYS A 115 -13.06 -0.78 -7.80
N ARG A 116 -14.31 -1.02 -7.44
CA ARG A 116 -15.02 -2.29 -7.70
C ARG A 116 -15.37 -2.48 -9.19
N VAL A 117 -15.42 -1.39 -9.96
CA VAL A 117 -15.64 -1.44 -11.41
C VAL A 117 -14.51 -2.21 -12.08
N ALA A 118 -14.89 -3.18 -12.93
CA ALA A 118 -13.95 -3.98 -13.72
C ALA A 118 -13.00 -3.08 -14.50
N ASN A 119 -11.73 -3.49 -14.61
CA ASN A 119 -10.67 -2.77 -15.31
C ASN A 119 -10.37 -1.35 -14.80
N CYS A 120 -10.86 -0.97 -13.61
CA CYS A 120 -10.54 0.32 -13.01
C CYS A 120 -9.35 0.23 -12.06
N ALA A 121 -8.20 0.77 -12.48
CA ALA A 121 -7.00 0.84 -11.65
C ALA A 121 -7.05 1.93 -10.56
N GLN A 122 -8.13 2.73 -10.50
CA GLN A 122 -8.26 3.83 -9.55
C GLN A 122 -8.57 3.33 -8.13
N PHE A 123 -8.11 4.08 -7.15
CA PHE A 123 -8.43 3.81 -5.75
C PHE A 123 -9.88 4.18 -5.44
N ALA A 124 -10.55 3.29 -4.74
CA ALA A 124 -11.87 3.58 -4.19
C ALA A 124 -11.75 4.66 -3.11
N ARG A 125 -12.72 5.56 -3.11
CA ARG A 125 -12.85 6.65 -2.13
C ARG A 125 -14.00 6.36 -1.18
N ILE A 126 -15.17 6.06 -1.73
CA ILE A 126 -16.41 5.87 -0.97
C ILE A 126 -17.15 4.66 -1.57
N GLY A 127 -17.66 3.77 -0.72
CA GLY A 127 -18.49 2.64 -1.16
C GLY A 127 -17.79 1.62 -2.07
N GLY A 128 -16.45 1.61 -2.10
CA GLY A 128 -15.70 0.78 -3.04
C GLY A 128 -15.59 1.34 -4.46
N LEU A 129 -15.98 2.60 -4.70
CA LEU A 129 -15.92 3.25 -6.01
C LEU A 129 -14.92 4.41 -6.02
N CYS A 130 -14.23 4.62 -7.13
CA CYS A 130 -13.35 5.78 -7.33
C CYS A 130 -14.16 7.06 -7.55
N LEU A 131 -13.50 8.22 -7.59
CA LEU A 131 -14.21 9.50 -7.76
C LEU A 131 -14.96 9.60 -9.09
N GLN A 132 -14.47 8.93 -10.14
CA GLN A 132 -15.17 8.89 -11.44
C GLN A 132 -16.42 7.99 -11.37
N HIS A 133 -16.29 6.79 -10.82
CA HIS A 133 -17.39 5.82 -10.73
C HIS A 133 -18.35 6.08 -9.55
N ASN A 134 -18.07 7.06 -8.70
CA ASN A 134 -18.95 7.52 -7.63
C ASN A 134 -19.88 8.67 -8.09
N ARG A 135 -19.69 9.22 -9.30
CA ARG A 135 -20.55 10.27 -9.85
C ARG A 135 -21.82 9.63 -10.42
N GLY A 136 -22.84 9.48 -9.57
CA GLY A 136 -24.10 8.83 -9.93
C GLY A 136 -24.06 7.34 -9.64
N ARG A 137 -24.66 6.93 -8.51
CA ARG A 137 -24.66 5.54 -8.02
C ARG A 137 -25.52 4.64 -8.91
N GLU A 138 -25.02 4.27 -10.08
CA GLU A 138 -25.47 3.05 -10.71
C GLU A 138 -24.53 1.93 -10.22
N ALA A 139 -25.01 1.21 -9.22
CA ALA A 139 -24.36 0.02 -8.73
C ALA A 139 -24.22 -0.96 -9.90
N ILE A 140 -23.01 -1.10 -10.44
CA ILE A 140 -22.69 -2.15 -11.41
C ILE A 140 -22.95 -3.48 -10.68
N LYS A 141 -24.10 -4.09 -10.98
CA LYS A 141 -24.47 -5.42 -10.53
C LYS A 141 -23.52 -6.41 -11.20
N PRO A 142 -22.99 -7.40 -10.49
CA PRO A 142 -22.03 -8.36 -11.05
C PRO A 142 -22.64 -9.41 -12.02
N ASP A 143 -23.85 -9.19 -12.56
CA ASP A 143 -24.61 -10.25 -13.25
C ASP A 143 -24.75 -10.10 -14.77
N ASP A 144 -24.15 -9.10 -15.41
CA ASP A 144 -24.08 -9.07 -16.89
C ASP A 144 -22.84 -9.86 -17.35
N ALA A 145 -22.80 -11.14 -16.99
CA ALA A 145 -21.96 -12.10 -17.69
C ALA A 145 -22.60 -12.28 -19.08
N PRO A 146 -21.90 -12.02 -20.19
CA PRO A 146 -22.47 -12.27 -21.50
C PRO A 146 -22.82 -13.75 -21.58
N MET A 147 -24.13 -14.01 -21.66
CA MET A 147 -24.71 -15.32 -21.88
C MET A 147 -23.93 -15.98 -23.00
N LEU A 148 -23.38 -17.16 -22.70
CA LEU A 148 -22.77 -18.06 -23.66
C LEU A 148 -23.70 -18.16 -24.87
N PHE A 149 -23.25 -17.62 -26.01
CA PHE A 149 -23.94 -17.85 -27.28
C PHE A 149 -23.97 -19.37 -27.51
N PRO A 150 -25.14 -19.99 -27.70
CA PRO A 150 -25.18 -21.38 -28.14
C PRO A 150 -24.52 -21.45 -29.51
N VAL A 151 -23.43 -22.21 -29.60
CA VAL A 151 -22.80 -22.55 -30.87
C VAL A 151 -23.84 -23.30 -31.70
N HIS A 152 -24.07 -22.82 -32.92
CA HIS A 152 -24.99 -23.41 -33.88
C HIS A 152 -24.64 -24.88 -34.13
N ALA A 153 -25.66 -25.73 -34.24
CA ALA A 153 -25.59 -27.04 -34.86
C ALA A 153 -25.77 -26.92 -36.38
#